data_AF-A0AA96N7N7-F1
#
_entry.id   AF-A0AA96N7N7-F1
#
_cell.length_a   1.000
_cell.length_b   1.000
_cell.length_c   1.000
_cell.angle_alpha   90.00
_cell.angle_beta   90.00
_cell.angle_gamma   90.00
#
_symmetry.space_group_name_H-M   'P 1'
#
loop_
_entity.id
_entity.type
_entity.pdbx_description
1 polymer ?
#
loop_
_entity_poly.entity_id
_entity_poly.type
_entity_poly.pdbx_seq_one_letter_code
_entity_poly.pdbx_strand_id
1 'polypeptide(L)' 'MKFVNELFELYRGRLQGTEDDLDMITLTVLGEMTETDILSIIGEMPNEELAWLFRVYLYEGLKEKFNQDQIPADRNRLLH' A
#
# COMPACT_ATOMS: atom_id res chain seq x y z
N MET A 1 13.88 -4.90 -3.07
CA MET A 1 12.98 -4.86 -1.89
C MET A 1 13.80 -4.73 -0.61
N LYS A 2 14.72 -3.76 -0.55
CA LYS A 2 15.67 -3.66 0.58
C LYS A 2 14.96 -3.24 1.86
N PHE A 3 14.09 -2.24 1.77
CA PHE A 3 13.29 -1.73 2.89
C PHE A 3 12.34 -2.79 3.46
N VAL A 4 11.65 -3.53 2.58
CA VAL A 4 10.76 -4.64 3.00
C VAL A 4 11.54 -5.74 3.72
N ASN A 5 12.75 -6.06 3.25
CA ASN A 5 13.60 -7.04 3.91
C ASN A 5 14.09 -6.54 5.29
N GLU A 6 14.47 -5.26 5.40
CA GLU A 6 14.89 -4.65 6.67
C GLU A 6 13.74 -4.63 7.69
N LEU A 7 12.54 -4.24 7.26
CA LEU A 7 11.33 -4.33 8.08
C LEU A 7 11.02 -5.78 8.47
N PHE A 8 11.10 -6.70 7.52
CA PHE A 8 10.86 -8.11 7.79
C PHE A 8 11.83 -8.62 8.87
N GLU A 9 13.12 -8.34 8.78
CA GLU A 9 14.10 -8.76 9.79
C GLU A 9 13.88 -8.08 11.15
N LEU A 10 13.46 -6.81 11.19
CA LEU A 10 13.14 -6.10 12.43
C LEU A 10 11.96 -6.75 13.18
N TYR A 11 10.99 -7.29 12.44
CA TYR A 11 9.76 -7.86 12.99
C TYR A 11 9.70 -9.40 12.98
N ARG A 12 10.65 -10.09 12.35
CA ARG A 12 10.72 -11.56 12.20
C ARG A 12 10.64 -12.34 13.52
N GLY A 13 11.10 -11.74 14.62
CA GLY A 13 11.04 -12.32 15.97
C GLY A 13 9.83 -11.90 16.80
N ARG A 14 8.99 -10.99 16.30
CA ARG A 14 7.81 -10.44 16.99
C ARG A 14 6.49 -10.82 16.31
N LEU A 15 6.56 -11.41 15.13
CA LEU A 15 5.43 -11.75 14.28
C LEU A 15 5.06 -13.23 14.38
N GLN A 16 3.78 -13.53 14.50
CA GLN A 16 3.25 -14.87 14.16
C GLN A 16 3.04 -15.01 12.65
N GLY A 17 3.12 -13.90 11.91
CA GLY A 17 2.96 -13.86 10.46
C GLY A 17 1.50 -13.87 10.02
N THR A 18 0.59 -13.44 10.90
CA THR A 18 -0.83 -13.30 10.56
C THR A 18 -1.06 -12.04 9.73
N GLU A 19 -2.14 -12.01 8.94
CA GLU A 19 -2.53 -10.81 8.18
C GLU A 19 -2.76 -9.60 9.10
N ASP A 20 -3.37 -9.82 10.27
CA ASP A 20 -3.59 -8.78 11.28
C ASP A 20 -2.27 -8.18 11.80
N ASP A 21 -1.25 -9.02 12.03
CA ASP A 21 0.05 -8.53 12.47
C ASP A 21 0.75 -7.70 11.38
N LEU A 22 0.61 -8.10 10.12
CA LEU A 22 1.18 -7.40 8.97
C LEU A 22 0.51 -6.02 8.77
N ASP A 23 -0.81 -5.95 8.91
CA ASP A 23 -1.56 -4.70 8.85
C ASP A 23 -1.16 -3.76 10.01
N MET A 24 -1.08 -4.30 11.24
CA MET A 24 -0.68 -3.51 12.41
C MET A 24 0.70 -2.89 12.25
N ILE A 25 1.69 -3.67 11.78
CA ILE A 25 3.05 -3.18 11.57
C ILE A 25 3.10 -2.16 10.45
N THR A 26 2.40 -2.42 9.34
CA THR A 26 2.37 -1.49 8.21
C THR A 26 1.82 -0.14 8.67
N LEU A 27 0.75 -0.12 9.47
CA LEU A 27 0.18 1.10 10.05
C LEU A 27 1.13 1.77 11.05
N THR A 28 1.79 0.99 11.90
CA THR A 28 2.73 1.51 12.91
C THR A 28 3.92 2.19 12.23
N VAL A 29 4.54 1.50 11.28
CA VAL A 29 5.68 2.01 10.50
C VAL A 29 5.29 3.27 9.75
N LEU A 30 4.17 3.26 9.02
CA LEU A 30 3.70 4.46 8.30
C LEU A 30 3.34 5.62 9.23
N GLY A 31 2.85 5.33 10.45
CA GLY A 31 2.53 6.36 11.45
C GLY A 31 3.76 6.98 12.11
N GLU A 32 4.86 6.23 12.21
CA GLU A 32 6.14 6.71 12.76
C GLU A 32 7.00 7.45 11.73
N MET A 33 6.77 7.21 10.43
CA MET A 33 7.53 7.83 9.34
C MET A 33 7.02 9.22 9.01
N THR A 34 7.95 10.16 8.84
CA THR A 34 7.64 11.47 8.28
C THR A 34 7.61 11.42 6.74
N GLU A 35 7.00 12.42 6.10
CA GLU A 35 7.05 12.58 4.63
C GLU A 35 8.50 12.52 4.11
N THR A 36 9.43 13.16 4.82
CA THR A 36 10.86 13.15 4.48
C THR A 36 11.46 11.75 4.53
N ASP A 37 11.10 10.93 5.53
CA ASP A 37 11.62 9.57 5.67
C ASP A 37 11.12 8.69 4.52
N ILE A 38 9.84 8.82 4.17
CA ILE A 38 9.24 8.09 3.05
C ILE A 38 9.94 8.47 1.74
N LEU A 39 10.13 9.77 1.48
CA LEU A 39 10.82 10.25 0.28
C LEU A 39 12.29 9.81 0.23
N SER A 40 12.98 9.78 1.38
CA SER A 40 14.35 9.28 1.47
C SER A 40 14.42 7.80 1.07
N ILE A 41 13.52 6.98 1.60
CA ILE A 41 13.47 5.54 1.30
C ILE A 41 13.15 5.31 -0.18
N ILE A 42 12.18 6.03 -0.75
CA ILE A 42 11.88 5.97 -2.19
C ILE A 42 13.09 6.39 -3.02
N GLY A 43 13.82 7.43 -2.60
CA GLY A 43 15.03 7.91 -3.28
C GLY A 43 16.20 6.94 -3.26
N GLU A 44 16.26 6.05 -2.26
CA GLU A 44 17.28 5.00 -2.15
C GLU A 44 16.90 3.71 -2.88
N MET A 45 15.66 3.57 -3.38
CA MET A 45 15.23 2.38 -4.10
C MET A 45 15.93 2.27 -5.46
N PRO A 46 16.35 1.05 -5.87
CA PRO A 46 16.79 0.82 -7.23
C PRO A 46 15.63 1.01 -8.22
N ASN A 47 15.96 1.39 -9.46
CA ASN A 47 14.96 1.68 -10.51
C ASN A 47 13.91 0.57 -10.70
N GLU A 48 14.31 -0.70 -10.55
CA GLU A 48 13.39 -1.84 -10.66
C GLU A 48 12.34 -1.87 -9.54
N GLU A 49 12.75 -1.52 -8.31
CA GLU A 49 11.89 -1.46 -7.14
C GLU A 49 10.97 -0.24 -7.20
N LEU A 50 11.48 0.90 -7.66
CA LEU A 50 10.67 2.09 -7.92
C LEU A 50 9.61 1.83 -9.00
N ALA A 51 9.99 1.17 -10.11
CA ALA A 51 9.05 0.80 -11.17
C ALA A 51 7.99 -0.18 -10.67
N TRP A 52 8.38 -1.13 -9.80
CA TRP A 52 7.44 -2.04 -9.16
C TRP A 52 6.48 -1.31 -8.22
N LEU A 53 6.98 -0.41 -7.36
CA LEU A 53 6.16 0.42 -6.47
C LEU A 53 5.13 1.22 -7.27
N PHE A 54 5.57 1.88 -8.35
CA PHE A 54 4.69 2.67 -9.19
C PHE A 54 3.67 1.80 -9.94
N ARG A 55 4.06 0.60 -10.38
CA ARG A 55 3.13 -0.38 -10.98
C ARG A 55 2.02 -0.78 -10.01
N VAL A 56 2.35 -1.05 -8.75
CA VAL A 56 1.36 -1.43 -7.73
C VAL A 56 0.39 -0.26 -7.48
N TYR A 57 0.91 0.95 -7.29
CA TYR A 57 0.10 2.15 -7.13
C TYR A 57 -0.87 2.36 -8.31
N LEU A 58 -0.36 2.28 -9.55
CA LEU A 58 -1.18 2.40 -10.75
C LEU A 58 -2.24 1.30 -10.82
N TYR A 59 -1.86 0.06 -10.53
CA TYR A 59 -2.77 -1.09 -10.62
C TYR A 59 -3.91 -0.99 -9.61
N GLU A 60 -3.62 -0.72 -8.34
CA GLU A 60 -4.65 -0.60 -7.30
C GLU A 60 -5.53 0.63 -7.54
N GLY A 61 -4.95 1.77 -7.93
CA GLY A 61 -5.72 2.98 -8.25
C GLY A 61 -6.64 2.78 -9.47
N LEU A 62 -6.15 2.12 -10.52
CA LEU A 62 -6.98 1.78 -11.68
C LEU A 62 -8.08 0.80 -11.30
N LYS A 63 -7.77 -0.25 -10.54
CA LYS A 63 -8.76 -1.22 -10.07
C LYS A 63 -9.86 -0.56 -9.25
N GLU A 64 -9.51 0.38 -8.36
CA GLU A 64 -10.48 1.17 -7.61
C GLU A 64 -11.38 1.99 -8.56
N LYS A 65 -10.79 2.68 -9.55
CA LYS A 65 -11.55 3.44 -10.55
C LYS A 65 -12.48 2.56 -11.39
N PHE A 66 -12.01 1.41 -11.85
CA PHE A 66 -12.86 0.47 -12.59
C PHE A 66 -13.97 -0.11 -11.73
N ASN A 67 -13.72 -0.37 -10.44
CA ASN A 67 -14.76 -0.82 -9.53
C ASN A 67 -15.79 0.30 -9.24
N GLN A 68 -15.34 1.55 -9.13
CA GLN A 68 -16.22 2.72 -8.99
C GLN A 68 -17.07 2.94 -10.25
N ASP A 69 -16.50 2.76 -11.45
CA ASP A 69 -17.21 2.86 -12.73
C ASP A 69 -18.16 1.67 -12.99
N GLN A 70 -17.88 0.52 -12.39
CA GLN A 70 -18.77 -0.66 -12.43
C GLN A 70 -19.92 -0.60 -11.42
N ILE A 71 -19.96 0.39 -10.51
CA ILE A 71 -21.17 0.70 -9.74
C ILE A 71 -22.10 1.46 -10.70
N PRO A 72 -23.16 0.84 -11.23
CA PRO A 72 -24.14 1.58 -12.01
C PRO A 72 -24.74 2.60 -11.05
N ALA A 73 -24.83 3.85 -11.49
CA ALA A 73 -25.71 4.82 -10.88
C ALA A 73 -27.17 4.36 -11.05
N ASP A 74 -27.60 3.36 -10.29
CA ASP A 74 -29.00 2.97 -10.13
C ASP A 74 -29.69 3.96 -9.16
N ARG A 75 -29.53 5.26 -9.47
CA ARG A 75 -30.24 6.37 -8.83
C ARG A 75 -31.17 7.03 -9.84
N ASN A 76 -31.96 6.24 -10.55
CA ASN A 76 -33.04 6.80 -11.37
C ASN A 76 -34.28 5.90 -11.49
N ARG A 77 -34.53 5.06 -10.48
CA ARG A 77 -35.81 4.38 -10.32
C ARG A 77 -36.17 4.34 -8.86
N LEU A 78 -36.85 5.38 -8.41
CA LEU A 78 -37.84 5.42 -7.33
C LEU A 78 -38.01 6.90 -7.00
N LEU A 79 -38.94 7.55 -7.70
CA LEU A 79 -39.80 8.64 -7.26
C LEU A 79 -40.69 8.96 -8.48
N HIS A 80 -41.70 8.11 -8.62
CA HIS A 80 -42.97 8.45 -9.29
C HIS A 80 -43.74 9.45 -8.42
#